data_AF-A0A5Q2TIG0-F1
#
_entry.id   AF-A0A5Q2TIG0-F1
#
_cell.length_a   1.000
_cell.length_b   1.000
_cell.length_c   1.000
_cell.angle_alpha   90.00
_cell.angle_beta   90.00
_cell.angle_gamma   90.00
#
_symmetry.space_group_name_H-M   'P 1'
#
loop_
_entity.id
_entity.type
_entity.pdbx_description
1 polymer ?
#
loop_
_entity_poly.entity_id
_entity_poly.type
_entity_poly.pdbx_seq_one_letter_code
_entity_poly.pdbx_strand_id
1 'polypeptide(L)'
;MMGQNSLDRKQDIERLLIEMWKPLAPYYDETNSRIRVGQTAAAYSEDVAGLECFSRVLWGAAPLLASNGSTDLWSKHLQGIVNGTDPQSEGYWGEIQDYDQRIVEMAAFGYTLCLAPEHVWEPLTAEQKENLANWLSQINKHPAHDCNWLFFAVIVNIGLKKVGARYDQETIDQNLKRIDDFYLGDGWYKDGEVAHVDYYTPFALHYYG
;
A
#
# COMPACT_ATOMS: atom_id res chain seq x y z
N MET A 1 25.15 -8.37 3.51
CA MET A 1 25.47 -9.56 4.32
C MET A 1 24.17 -10.35 4.51
N MET A 2 23.72 -11.09 3.48
CA MET A 2 22.42 -11.81 3.47
C MET A 2 22.59 -13.36 3.42
N GLY A 3 23.80 -13.87 3.67
CA GLY A 3 24.18 -15.25 3.32
C GLY A 3 23.89 -16.33 4.37
N GLN A 4 23.20 -16.03 5.49
CA GLN A 4 22.98 -17.01 6.58
C GLN A 4 21.59 -16.97 7.22
N ASN A 5 20.58 -16.40 6.56
CA ASN A 5 19.21 -16.50 7.07
C ASN A 5 18.57 -17.79 6.52
N SER A 6 18.55 -18.85 7.34
CA SER A 6 17.60 -19.96 7.15
C SER A 6 16.20 -19.36 7.05
N LEU A 7 15.36 -19.80 6.11
CA LEU A 7 13.98 -19.32 5.90
C LEU A 7 12.97 -20.43 6.19
N ASP A 8 13.34 -21.35 7.09
CA ASP A 8 12.61 -22.60 7.31
C ASP A 8 11.40 -22.41 8.24
N ARG A 9 11.33 -21.30 8.99
CA ARG A 9 10.27 -21.02 9.97
C ARG A 9 9.72 -19.60 9.81
N LYS A 10 8.50 -19.40 10.29
CA LYS A 10 7.85 -18.09 10.40
C LYS A 10 8.77 -17.04 11.05
N GLN A 11 9.43 -17.39 12.16
CA GLN A 11 10.32 -16.47 12.89
C GLN A 11 11.52 -16.01 12.07
N ASP A 12 11.93 -16.80 11.07
CA ASP A 12 13.04 -16.43 10.21
C ASP A 12 12.65 -15.34 9.21
N ILE A 13 11.43 -15.43 8.67
CA ILE A 13 10.86 -14.40 7.78
C ILE A 13 10.63 -13.10 8.56
N GLU A 14 10.12 -13.20 9.80
CA GLU A 14 9.93 -12.03 10.68
C GLU A 14 11.26 -11.34 10.99
N ARG A 15 12.29 -12.12 11.32
CA ARG A 15 13.65 -11.59 11.54
C ARG A 15 14.20 -10.91 10.29
N LEU A 16 14.07 -11.56 9.11
CA LEU A 16 14.55 -11.00 7.84
C LEU A 16 13.86 -9.66 7.53
N LEU A 17 12.54 -9.57 7.70
CA LEU A 17 11.79 -8.33 7.51
C LEU A 17 12.32 -7.22 8.42
N ILE A 18 12.52 -7.52 9.71
CA ILE A 18 13.05 -6.55 10.68
C ILE A 18 14.48 -6.12 10.31
N GLU A 19 15.32 -7.05 9.84
CA GLU A 19 16.68 -6.75 9.36
C GLU A 19 16.70 -5.90 8.09
N MET A 20 15.68 -6.02 7.22
CA MET A 20 15.52 -5.17 6.04
C MET A 20 14.94 -3.78 6.38
N TRP A 21 14.07 -3.70 7.39
CA TRP A 21 13.44 -2.45 7.79
C TRP A 21 14.36 -1.57 8.66
N LYS A 22 15.13 -2.15 9.59
CA LYS A 22 16.03 -1.40 10.48
C LYS A 22 16.96 -0.40 9.78
N PRO A 23 17.62 -0.74 8.66
CA PRO A 23 18.45 0.20 7.90
C PRO A 23 17.70 1.42 7.36
N LEU A 24 16.37 1.36 7.24
CA LEU A 24 15.55 2.49 6.78
C LEU A 24 15.35 3.57 7.85
N ALA A 25 15.54 3.24 9.14
CA ALA A 25 15.21 4.12 10.26
C ALA A 25 15.84 5.54 10.19
N PRO A 26 17.11 5.72 9.75
CA PRO A 26 17.72 7.03 9.60
C PRO A 26 17.18 7.86 8.44
N TYR A 27 16.44 7.24 7.51
CA TYR A 27 15.95 7.87 6.27
C TYR A 27 14.49 8.33 6.37
N TYR A 28 13.82 8.09 7.49
CA TYR A 28 12.54 8.73 7.77
C TYR A 28 12.75 10.24 7.82
N ASP A 29 11.88 10.98 7.16
CA ASP A 29 11.87 12.45 7.24
C ASP A 29 11.43 12.95 8.62
N GLU A 30 11.48 14.26 8.82
CA GLU A 30 11.18 14.89 10.13
C GLU A 30 9.77 14.58 10.63
N THR A 31 8.83 14.36 9.69
CA THR A 31 7.43 14.03 9.98
C THR A 31 7.17 12.52 10.03
N ASN A 32 8.18 11.68 9.77
CA ASN A 32 8.06 10.23 9.60
C ASN A 32 7.14 9.78 8.46
N SER A 33 6.62 10.68 7.64
CA SER A 33 5.63 10.40 6.59
C SER A 33 6.28 9.85 5.31
N ARG A 34 7.60 9.96 5.17
CA ARG A 34 8.35 9.49 3.99
C ARG A 34 9.66 8.84 4.39
N ILE A 35 10.15 7.93 3.55
CA ILE A 35 11.49 7.34 3.70
C ILE A 35 12.33 7.73 2.46
N ARG A 36 13.37 8.55 2.66
CA ARG A 36 14.20 9.12 1.58
C ARG A 36 15.60 8.48 1.56
N VAL A 37 15.75 7.34 0.85
CA VAL A 37 17.01 6.55 0.81
C VAL A 37 18.08 7.15 -0.13
N GLY A 38 17.77 8.26 -0.83
CA GLY A 38 18.70 9.03 -1.67
C GLY A 38 17.99 9.80 -2.79
N GLN A 39 18.74 10.59 -3.56
CA GLN A 39 18.23 11.33 -4.73
C GLN A 39 18.36 10.48 -6.01
N THR A 40 17.50 9.47 -6.17
CA THR A 40 17.55 8.53 -7.31
C THR A 40 16.24 8.47 -8.11
N ALA A 41 15.37 9.48 -7.93
CA ALA A 41 14.07 9.50 -8.59
C ALA A 41 14.25 9.62 -10.12
N ALA A 42 13.78 8.60 -10.86
CA ALA A 42 13.92 8.53 -12.31
C ALA A 42 12.68 9.06 -13.06
N ALA A 43 11.49 8.96 -12.46
CA ALA A 43 10.21 9.29 -13.12
C ALA A 43 9.24 10.15 -12.29
N TYR A 44 9.34 10.14 -10.95
CA TYR A 44 8.42 10.85 -10.05
C TYR A 44 9.13 11.90 -9.20
N SER A 45 8.39 12.78 -8.54
CA SER A 45 8.98 13.73 -7.58
C SER A 45 9.60 12.97 -6.40
N GLU A 46 10.60 13.57 -5.76
CA GLU A 46 11.24 13.00 -4.56
C GLU A 46 10.23 12.71 -3.45
N ASP A 47 9.16 13.51 -3.35
CA ASP A 47 8.11 13.32 -2.36
C ASP A 47 7.26 12.07 -2.62
N VAL A 48 6.94 11.78 -3.89
CA VAL A 48 6.21 10.56 -4.27
C VAL A 48 7.12 9.33 -4.10
N ALA A 49 8.39 9.42 -4.48
CA ALA A 49 9.35 8.34 -4.26
C ALA A 49 9.56 8.03 -2.75
N GLY A 50 9.54 9.08 -1.91
CA GLY A 50 9.63 8.92 -0.46
C GLY A 50 8.40 8.25 0.15
N LEU A 51 7.20 8.56 -0.38
CA LEU A 51 5.97 7.86 -0.03
C LEU A 51 5.99 6.41 -0.54
N GLU A 52 6.41 6.15 -1.77
CA GLU A 52 6.57 4.79 -2.32
C GLU A 52 7.47 3.91 -1.44
N CYS A 53 8.60 4.44 -0.98
CA CYS A 53 9.46 3.70 -0.06
C CYS A 53 8.77 3.45 1.29
N PHE A 54 8.03 4.44 1.80
CA PHE A 54 7.27 4.34 3.04
C PHE A 54 6.15 3.30 2.94
N SER A 55 5.22 3.43 1.98
CA SER A 55 4.06 2.56 1.79
C SER A 55 4.47 1.10 1.60
N ARG A 56 5.55 0.83 0.86
CA ARG A 56 5.95 -0.55 0.54
C ARG A 56 6.43 -1.36 1.74
N VAL A 57 6.85 -0.71 2.81
CA VAL A 57 7.13 -1.38 4.08
C VAL A 57 5.88 -2.10 4.62
N LEU A 58 4.68 -1.57 4.35
CA LEU A 58 3.43 -2.13 4.84
C LEU A 58 3.12 -3.52 4.28
N TRP A 59 3.60 -3.86 3.07
CA TRP A 59 3.44 -5.22 2.52
C TRP A 59 4.06 -6.29 3.41
N GLY A 60 5.16 -5.98 4.09
CA GLY A 60 5.77 -6.84 5.11
C GLY A 60 5.24 -6.57 6.53
N ALA A 61 4.99 -5.31 6.88
CA ALA A 61 4.56 -4.93 8.22
C ALA A 61 3.16 -5.47 8.56
N ALA A 62 2.21 -5.40 7.63
CA ALA A 62 0.85 -5.89 7.84
C ALA A 62 0.79 -7.36 8.28
N PRO A 63 1.40 -8.33 7.56
CA PRO A 63 1.41 -9.71 8.00
C PRO A 63 2.22 -9.92 9.29
N LEU A 64 3.31 -9.18 9.52
CA LEU A 64 4.05 -9.23 10.79
C LEU A 64 3.14 -8.88 11.98
N LEU A 65 2.39 -7.79 11.86
CA LEU A 65 1.48 -7.30 12.90
C LEU A 65 0.30 -8.25 13.12
N ALA A 66 -0.35 -8.70 12.04
CA ALA A 66 -1.45 -9.66 12.10
C ALA A 66 -1.04 -10.99 12.77
N SER A 67 0.26 -11.30 12.77
CA SER A 67 0.85 -12.47 13.39
C SER A 67 1.15 -12.29 14.90
N ASN A 68 0.87 -11.11 15.46
CA ASN A 68 1.33 -10.61 16.76
C ASN A 68 2.85 -10.44 16.87
N GLY A 69 3.54 -10.29 15.73
CA GLY A 69 4.92 -9.84 15.68
C GLY A 69 5.04 -8.35 16.02
N SER A 70 6.24 -7.92 16.38
CA SER A 70 6.49 -6.53 16.78
C SER A 70 7.85 -6.02 16.34
N THR A 71 7.94 -4.72 16.13
CA THR A 71 9.19 -4.00 15.89
C THR A 71 9.10 -2.60 16.50
N ASP A 72 10.21 -2.10 17.05
CA ASP A 72 10.27 -0.76 17.64
C ASP A 72 10.01 0.35 16.60
N LEU A 73 10.14 0.02 15.31
CA LEU A 73 9.89 0.93 14.19
C LEU A 73 8.40 1.16 13.93
N TRP A 74 7.50 0.31 14.42
CA TRP A 74 6.09 0.40 14.09
C TRP A 74 5.46 1.70 14.60
N SER A 75 5.81 2.13 15.82
CA SER A 75 5.33 3.38 16.39
C SER A 75 5.66 4.59 15.50
N LYS A 76 6.90 4.64 14.99
CA LYS A 76 7.38 5.67 14.06
C LYS A 76 6.62 5.62 12.74
N HIS A 77 6.36 4.41 12.23
CA HIS A 77 5.64 4.21 10.98
C HIS A 77 4.16 4.62 11.10
N LEU A 78 3.47 4.23 12.18
CA LEU A 78 2.10 4.63 12.45
C LEU A 78 1.97 6.16 12.57
N GLN A 79 2.92 6.81 13.23
CA GLN A 79 2.98 8.28 13.28
C GLN A 79 3.14 8.90 11.88
N GLY A 80 3.92 8.25 11.01
CA GLY A 80 4.04 8.61 9.60
C GLY A 80 2.72 8.54 8.84
N ILE A 81 1.89 7.53 9.09
CA ILE A 81 0.55 7.40 8.50
C ILE A 81 -0.33 8.56 8.96
N VAL A 82 -0.31 8.88 10.25
CA VAL A 82 -1.06 10.00 10.82
C VAL A 82 -0.65 11.32 10.15
N ASN A 83 0.65 11.60 10.10
CA ASN A 83 1.16 12.86 9.54
C ASN A 83 0.97 12.92 8.01
N GLY A 84 1.08 11.79 7.32
CA GLY A 84 0.91 11.70 5.87
C GLY A 84 -0.52 11.91 5.39
N THR A 85 -1.50 11.61 6.23
CA THR A 85 -2.94 11.71 5.89
C THR A 85 -3.60 12.97 6.42
N ASP A 86 -2.93 13.72 7.30
CA ASP A 86 -3.42 14.99 7.85
C ASP A 86 -3.12 16.17 6.90
N PRO A 87 -4.13 16.84 6.31
CA PRO A 87 -3.93 17.99 5.41
C PRO A 87 -3.29 19.22 6.06
N GLN A 88 -3.25 19.30 7.39
CA GLN A 88 -2.58 20.40 8.13
C GLN A 88 -1.14 20.09 8.49
N SER A 89 -0.70 18.83 8.31
CA SER A 89 0.67 18.43 8.59
C SER A 89 1.61 18.86 7.47
N GLU A 90 2.83 19.29 7.82
CA GLU A 90 3.93 19.44 6.86
C GLU A 90 4.28 18.11 6.17
N GLY A 91 3.88 16.98 6.78
CA GLY A 91 4.07 15.63 6.25
C GLY A 91 3.01 15.20 5.22
N TYR A 92 1.97 16.01 4.97
CA TYR A 92 0.84 15.61 4.13
C TYR A 92 1.27 15.07 2.77
N TRP A 93 0.67 13.96 2.33
CA TRP A 93 0.95 13.35 1.04
C TRP A 93 0.26 14.04 -0.14
N GLY A 94 -0.58 15.05 0.13
CA GLY A 94 -1.26 15.81 -0.91
C GLY A 94 -2.49 15.10 -1.48
N GLU A 95 -3.22 15.82 -2.32
CA GLU A 95 -4.30 15.26 -3.13
C GLU A 95 -3.73 14.51 -4.33
N ILE A 96 -4.25 13.32 -4.62
CA ILE A 96 -3.88 12.54 -5.80
C ILE A 96 -4.41 13.19 -7.08
N GLN A 97 -3.85 12.80 -8.21
CA GLN A 97 -4.30 13.23 -9.54
C GLN A 97 -4.67 12.00 -10.37
N ASP A 98 -5.17 12.24 -11.58
CA ASP A 98 -5.43 11.19 -12.56
C ASP A 98 -4.11 10.46 -12.89
N TYR A 99 -4.14 9.12 -12.90
CA TYR A 99 -2.97 8.27 -13.20
C TYR A 99 -1.76 8.48 -12.28
N ASP A 100 -2.01 8.89 -11.04
CA ASP A 100 -0.96 9.17 -10.06
C ASP A 100 -0.37 7.90 -9.45
N GLN A 101 0.96 7.84 -9.28
CA GLN A 101 1.64 6.73 -8.61
C GLN A 101 1.08 6.47 -7.20
N ARG A 102 0.58 7.49 -6.51
CA ARG A 102 -0.05 7.35 -5.19
C ARG A 102 -1.25 6.39 -5.20
N ILE A 103 -1.93 6.21 -6.34
CA ILE A 103 -2.99 5.20 -6.51
C ILE A 103 -2.44 3.80 -6.22
N VAL A 104 -1.26 3.48 -6.75
CA VAL A 104 -0.57 2.20 -6.51
C VAL A 104 -0.23 2.05 -5.03
N GLU A 105 0.36 3.09 -4.46
CA GLU A 105 0.86 3.06 -3.09
C GLU A 105 -0.27 3.00 -2.04
N MET A 106 -1.45 3.52 -2.35
CA MET A 106 -2.65 3.43 -1.50
C MET A 106 -3.08 1.98 -1.21
N ALA A 107 -2.82 1.04 -2.13
CA ALA A 107 -3.21 -0.38 -1.96
C ALA A 107 -2.57 -1.04 -0.73
N ALA A 108 -1.32 -0.66 -0.41
CA ALA A 108 -0.62 -1.15 0.77
C ALA A 108 -1.34 -0.80 2.08
N PHE A 109 -1.99 0.37 2.14
CA PHE A 109 -2.80 0.78 3.27
C PHE A 109 -4.12 -0.02 3.34
N GLY A 110 -4.80 -0.19 2.20
CA GLY A 110 -6.00 -1.02 2.12
C GLY A 110 -5.75 -2.45 2.59
N TYR A 111 -4.64 -3.05 2.15
CA TYR A 111 -4.16 -4.35 2.60
C TYR A 111 -3.88 -4.40 4.11
N THR A 112 -3.26 -3.36 4.66
CA THR A 112 -2.96 -3.26 6.10
C THR A 112 -4.23 -3.16 6.93
N LEU A 113 -5.22 -2.37 6.49
CA LEU A 113 -6.54 -2.28 7.13
C LEU A 113 -7.26 -3.63 7.13
N CYS A 114 -7.09 -4.43 6.07
CA CYS A 114 -7.66 -5.77 5.99
C CYS A 114 -7.05 -6.74 7.00
N LEU A 115 -5.72 -6.74 7.12
CA LEU A 115 -4.99 -7.77 7.86
C LEU A 115 -4.76 -7.46 9.33
N ALA A 116 -4.45 -6.22 9.68
CA ALA A 116 -4.03 -5.84 11.03
C ALA A 116 -4.75 -4.57 11.54
N PRO A 117 -6.09 -4.47 11.44
CA PRO A 117 -6.84 -3.27 11.84
C PRO A 117 -6.61 -2.87 13.30
N GLU A 118 -6.37 -3.82 14.19
CA GLU A 118 -6.05 -3.60 15.60
C GLU A 118 -4.72 -2.84 15.84
N HIS A 119 -3.82 -2.86 14.85
CA HIS A 119 -2.52 -2.20 14.93
C HIS A 119 -2.45 -0.89 14.16
N VAL A 120 -3.30 -0.71 13.15
CA VAL A 120 -3.29 0.49 12.28
C VAL A 120 -4.53 1.37 12.44
N TRP A 121 -5.73 0.80 12.59
CA TRP A 121 -6.98 1.55 12.61
C TRP A 121 -7.42 1.83 14.04
N GLU A 122 -7.50 0.80 14.88
CA GLU A 122 -8.03 0.95 16.25
C GLU A 122 -7.25 1.89 17.17
N PRO A 123 -5.92 2.00 17.06
CA PRO A 123 -5.16 2.96 17.87
C PRO A 123 -5.38 4.42 17.49
N LEU A 124 -5.97 4.70 16.32
CA LEU A 124 -6.16 6.06 15.81
C LEU A 124 -7.33 6.77 16.52
N THR A 125 -7.16 8.08 16.71
CA THR A 125 -8.27 8.95 17.14
C THR A 125 -9.35 9.05 16.06
N ALA A 126 -10.53 9.55 16.40
CA ALA A 126 -11.61 9.74 15.43
C ALA A 126 -11.20 10.65 14.25
N GLU A 127 -10.46 11.73 14.53
CA GLU A 127 -9.93 12.63 13.51
C GLU A 127 -8.90 11.95 12.60
N GLN A 128 -8.00 11.15 13.18
CA GLN A 128 -7.00 10.40 12.41
C GLN A 128 -7.63 9.32 11.52
N LYS A 129 -8.67 8.63 12.02
CA LYS A 129 -9.46 7.67 11.24
C LYS A 129 -10.12 8.36 10.05
N GLU A 130 -10.71 9.53 10.27
CA GLU A 130 -11.35 10.34 9.23
C GLU A 130 -10.33 10.82 8.19
N ASN A 131 -9.17 11.32 8.61
CA ASN A 131 -8.09 11.74 7.71
C ASN A 131 -7.59 10.59 6.83
N LEU A 132 -7.31 9.42 7.42
CA LEU A 132 -6.89 8.23 6.67
C LEU A 132 -7.97 7.78 5.69
N ALA A 133 -9.23 7.72 6.12
CA ALA A 133 -10.34 7.34 5.25
C ALA A 133 -10.54 8.32 4.09
N ASN A 134 -10.45 9.62 4.36
CA ASN A 134 -10.59 10.67 3.34
C ASN A 134 -9.45 10.64 2.34
N TRP A 135 -8.21 10.45 2.79
CA TRP A 135 -7.06 10.32 1.91
C TRP A 135 -7.19 9.10 0.98
N LEU A 136 -7.53 7.93 1.53
CA LEU A 136 -7.74 6.71 0.74
C LEU A 136 -8.93 6.80 -0.21
N SER A 137 -10.02 7.47 0.20
CA SER A 137 -11.23 7.62 -0.63
C SER A 137 -11.03 8.46 -1.89
N GLN A 138 -9.90 9.19 -2.01
CA GLN A 138 -9.58 9.91 -3.23
C GLN A 138 -9.44 8.97 -4.44
N ILE A 139 -9.03 7.71 -4.23
CA ILE A 139 -8.87 6.71 -5.29
C ILE A 139 -10.14 6.48 -6.13
N ASN A 140 -11.32 6.78 -5.56
CA ASN A 140 -12.61 6.61 -6.23
C ASN A 140 -12.96 7.80 -7.14
N LYS A 141 -12.19 8.89 -7.12
CA LYS A 141 -12.45 10.12 -7.88
C LYS A 141 -11.50 10.31 -9.06
N HIS A 142 -10.42 9.53 -9.12
CA HIS A 142 -9.36 9.66 -10.11
C HIS A 142 -9.23 8.37 -10.90
N PRO A 143 -9.20 8.44 -12.25
CA PRO A 143 -8.98 7.28 -13.09
C PRO A 143 -7.58 6.72 -12.89
N ALA A 144 -7.49 5.39 -12.92
CA ALA A 144 -6.24 4.65 -13.00
C ALA A 144 -6.04 4.12 -14.43
N HIS A 145 -4.85 3.58 -14.72
CA HIS A 145 -4.63 2.89 -15.99
C HIS A 145 -5.52 1.64 -16.08
N ASP A 146 -6.10 1.40 -17.27
CA ASP A 146 -6.94 0.23 -17.57
C ASP A 146 -6.07 -1.03 -17.72
N CYS A 147 -5.54 -1.49 -16.60
CA CYS A 147 -4.65 -2.64 -16.42
C CYS A 147 -4.77 -3.11 -14.96
N ASN A 148 -3.74 -3.76 -14.42
CA ASN A 148 -3.68 -4.20 -13.04
C ASN A 148 -3.91 -3.09 -12.01
N TRP A 149 -3.77 -1.82 -12.40
CA TRP A 149 -4.01 -0.69 -11.51
C TRP A 149 -5.46 -0.63 -10.99
N LEU A 150 -6.40 -1.24 -11.71
CA LEU A 150 -7.79 -1.37 -11.28
C LEU A 150 -7.93 -2.14 -9.95
N PHE A 151 -7.00 -3.07 -9.64
CA PHE A 151 -6.99 -3.78 -8.37
C PHE A 151 -6.72 -2.87 -7.16
N PHE A 152 -5.99 -1.77 -7.34
CA PHE A 152 -5.62 -0.91 -6.21
C PHE A 152 -6.84 -0.24 -5.60
N ALA A 153 -7.76 0.26 -6.42
CA ALA A 153 -9.04 0.78 -5.95
C ALA A 153 -9.89 -0.29 -5.27
N VAL A 154 -9.87 -1.54 -5.77
CA VAL A 154 -10.56 -2.67 -5.13
C VAL A 154 -10.01 -2.94 -3.74
N ILE A 155 -8.68 -3.10 -3.60
CA ILE A 155 -8.01 -3.40 -2.33
C ILE A 155 -8.25 -2.29 -1.30
N VAL A 156 -8.16 -1.02 -1.73
CA VAL A 156 -8.42 0.13 -0.84
C VAL A 156 -9.85 0.12 -0.31
N ASN A 157 -10.85 -0.07 -1.18
CA ASN A 157 -12.25 -0.06 -0.74
C ASN A 157 -12.60 -1.28 0.11
N ILE A 158 -12.02 -2.46 -0.13
CA ILE A 158 -12.17 -3.62 0.76
C ILE A 158 -11.57 -3.33 2.14
N GLY A 159 -10.40 -2.68 2.19
CA GLY A 159 -9.78 -2.22 3.45
C GLY A 159 -10.66 -1.25 4.22
N LEU A 160 -11.19 -0.22 3.56
CA LEU A 160 -12.13 0.74 4.15
C LEU A 160 -13.41 0.04 4.66
N LYS A 161 -13.96 -0.87 3.86
CA LYS A 161 -15.14 -1.68 4.24
C LYS A 161 -14.86 -2.53 5.48
N LYS A 162 -13.69 -3.16 5.58
CA LYS A 162 -13.30 -4.02 6.70
C LYS A 162 -13.35 -3.29 8.04
N VAL A 163 -12.93 -2.02 8.05
CA VAL A 163 -12.87 -1.19 9.27
C VAL A 163 -14.13 -0.35 9.49
N GLY A 164 -15.16 -0.54 8.66
CA GLY A 164 -16.44 0.18 8.76
C GLY A 164 -16.39 1.64 8.31
N ALA A 165 -15.34 2.05 7.60
CA ALA A 165 -15.24 3.37 7.00
C ALA A 165 -16.08 3.46 5.71
N ARG A 166 -16.30 4.69 5.22
CA ARG A 166 -16.95 4.91 3.93
C ARG A 166 -16.11 4.27 2.82
N TYR A 167 -16.77 3.52 1.95
CA TYR A 167 -16.16 2.87 0.78
C TYR A 167 -17.13 2.96 -0.41
N ASP A 168 -16.64 2.65 -1.60
CA ASP A 168 -17.40 2.67 -2.84
C ASP A 168 -17.58 1.24 -3.40
N GLN A 169 -18.77 0.69 -3.22
CA GLN A 169 -19.10 -0.66 -3.71
C GLN A 169 -19.18 -0.71 -5.24
N GLU A 170 -19.62 0.37 -5.87
CA GLU A 170 -19.75 0.43 -7.33
C GLU A 170 -18.36 0.40 -7.99
N THR A 171 -17.39 1.12 -7.42
CA THR A 171 -15.98 1.09 -7.85
C THR A 171 -15.39 -0.32 -7.73
N ILE A 172 -15.68 -1.04 -6.64
CA ILE A 172 -15.24 -2.44 -6.49
C ILE A 172 -15.81 -3.29 -7.63
N ASP A 173 -17.12 -3.25 -7.83
CA ASP A 173 -17.83 -4.13 -8.76
C ASP A 173 -17.44 -3.83 -10.22
N GLN A 174 -17.30 -2.55 -10.58
CA GLN A 174 -16.89 -2.12 -11.91
C GLN A 174 -15.47 -2.56 -12.25
N ASN A 175 -14.52 -2.36 -11.33
CA ASN A 175 -13.12 -2.71 -11.57
C ASN A 175 -12.91 -4.23 -11.62
N LEU A 176 -13.53 -4.99 -10.71
CA LEU A 176 -13.47 -6.46 -10.76
C LEU A 176 -14.06 -6.98 -12.08
N LYS A 177 -15.21 -6.46 -12.51
CA LYS A 177 -15.81 -6.82 -13.80
C LYS A 177 -14.89 -6.50 -14.97
N ARG A 178 -14.20 -5.36 -14.95
CA ARG A 178 -13.24 -4.99 -16.00
C ARG A 178 -12.02 -5.89 -15.99
N ILE A 179 -11.51 -6.26 -14.81
CA ILE A 179 -10.40 -7.19 -14.66
C ILE A 179 -10.78 -8.58 -15.19
N ASP A 180 -12.03 -9.02 -15.02
CA ASP A 180 -12.49 -10.30 -15.60
C ASP A 180 -12.38 -10.32 -17.14
N ASP A 181 -12.53 -9.17 -17.81
CA ASP A 181 -12.34 -9.05 -19.27
C ASP A 181 -10.88 -9.29 -19.71
N PHE A 182 -9.94 -9.22 -18.76
CA PHE A 182 -8.53 -9.49 -19.01
C PHE A 182 -8.24 -10.99 -19.08
N TYR A 183 -9.14 -11.85 -18.57
CA TYR A 183 -8.93 -13.28 -18.60
C TYR A 183 -9.09 -13.86 -20.02
N LEU A 184 -8.04 -14.55 -20.49
CA LEU A 184 -7.98 -15.16 -21.82
C LEU A 184 -8.32 -16.66 -21.83
N GLY A 185 -8.44 -17.28 -20.65
CA GLY A 185 -8.58 -18.73 -20.50
C GLY A 185 -7.27 -19.42 -20.10
N ASP A 186 -7.38 -20.63 -19.54
CA ASP A 186 -6.24 -21.49 -19.17
C ASP A 186 -5.18 -20.80 -18.27
N GLY A 187 -5.60 -19.89 -17.40
CA GLY A 187 -4.72 -19.14 -16.48
C GLY A 187 -4.01 -17.93 -17.12
N TRP A 188 -4.26 -17.65 -18.39
CA TRP A 188 -3.68 -16.51 -19.11
C TRP A 188 -4.53 -15.25 -18.96
N TYR A 189 -3.86 -14.11 -18.85
CA TYR A 189 -4.50 -12.80 -18.84
C TYR A 189 -3.79 -11.84 -19.81
N LYS A 190 -4.52 -10.85 -20.32
CA LYS A 190 -4.00 -9.66 -21.03
C LYS A 190 -4.15 -8.44 -20.13
N ASP A 191 -3.06 -7.80 -19.72
CA ASP A 191 -3.12 -6.71 -18.74
C ASP A 191 -3.53 -5.36 -19.35
N GLY A 192 -4.80 -5.23 -19.76
CA GLY A 192 -5.35 -4.04 -20.41
C GLY A 192 -5.63 -4.18 -21.91
N GLU A 193 -6.23 -3.15 -22.51
CA GLU A 193 -6.78 -3.20 -23.88
C GLU A 193 -5.72 -3.24 -24.99
N VAL A 194 -4.52 -2.69 -24.72
CA VAL A 194 -3.39 -2.64 -25.68
C VAL A 194 -2.25 -3.60 -25.28
N ALA A 195 -2.43 -4.47 -24.29
CA ALA A 195 -1.30 -5.08 -23.59
C ALA A 195 -0.98 -6.55 -23.91
N HIS A 196 0.28 -6.86 -23.64
CA HIS A 196 0.96 -8.13 -23.84
C HIS A 196 0.60 -9.14 -22.76
N VAL A 197 0.67 -10.43 -23.10
CA VAL A 197 0.84 -11.50 -22.11
C VAL A 197 2.25 -11.33 -21.53
N ASP A 198 2.36 -10.83 -20.31
CA ASP A 198 3.64 -10.49 -19.71
C ASP A 198 3.97 -11.35 -18.48
N TYR A 199 5.23 -11.27 -18.05
CA TYR A 199 5.70 -11.98 -16.86
C TYR A 199 5.30 -11.28 -15.55
N TYR A 200 4.61 -10.14 -15.60
CA TYR A 200 4.12 -9.41 -14.43
C TYR A 200 2.71 -9.88 -14.02
N THR A 201 1.96 -10.44 -14.96
CA THR A 201 0.63 -11.04 -14.77
C THR A 201 0.53 -11.96 -13.53
N PRO A 202 1.49 -12.86 -13.23
CA PRO A 202 1.45 -13.66 -11.99
C PRO A 202 1.60 -12.84 -10.70
N PHE A 203 2.33 -11.73 -10.73
CA PHE A 203 2.54 -10.86 -9.56
C PHE A 203 1.40 -9.88 -9.32
N ALA A 204 0.66 -9.54 -10.36
CA ALA A 204 -0.46 -8.63 -10.28
C ALA A 204 -1.80 -9.38 -10.26
N LEU A 205 -2.17 -9.97 -11.39
CA LEU A 205 -3.53 -10.50 -11.58
C LEU A 205 -3.78 -11.76 -10.76
N HIS A 206 -2.78 -12.66 -10.63
CA HIS A 206 -2.92 -13.87 -9.79
C HIS A 206 -2.70 -13.63 -8.30
N TYR A 207 -2.02 -12.54 -7.91
CA TYR A 207 -1.79 -12.24 -6.49
C TYR A 207 -2.94 -11.42 -5.88
N TYR A 208 -3.49 -10.49 -6.65
CA TYR A 208 -4.59 -9.63 -6.20
C TYR A 208 -5.99 -10.22 -6.48
N GLY A 209 -6.12 -11.08 -7.49
CA GLY A 209 -7.39 -11.69 -7.95
C GLY A 209 -7.73 -13.04 -7.33
#